data_AF-A0A3B9QSU9-F1
#
_entry.id   AF-A0A3B9QSU9-F1
#
_cell.length_a   1.000
_cell.length_b   1.000
_cell.length_c   1.000
_cell.angle_alpha   90.00
_cell.angle_beta   90.00
_cell.angle_gamma   90.00
#
_symmetry.space_group_name_H-M   'P 1'
#
loop_
_entity.id
_entity.type
_entity.pdbx_description
1 polymer ?
#
loop_
_entity_poly.entity_id
_entity_poly.type
_entity_poly.pdbx_seq_one_letter_code
_entity_poly.pdbx_strand_id
1 'polypeptide(L)'
;MLSPRNLRRRPLRHSGDLWHSVPVTEQTVNHTLTVQETLALPAFRNTAVRVLVGGDQLDRPVRWVHVAESARAGQLLRGGELLLATGSG
;
A
#
# COMPACT_ATOMS: atom_id res chain seq x y z
N MET A 1 -58.86 37.39 2.47
CA MET A 1 -57.93 37.13 1.36
C MET A 1 -56.51 37.26 1.91
N LEU A 2 -55.96 36.17 2.45
CA LEU A 2 -54.64 36.11 3.10
C LEU A 2 -53.71 35.27 2.20
N SER A 3 -52.63 35.87 1.70
CA SER A 3 -51.66 35.19 0.84
C SER A 3 -50.56 34.51 1.69
N PRO A 4 -50.11 33.28 1.37
CA PRO A 4 -49.21 32.53 2.25
C PRO A 4 -47.74 32.97 2.15
N ARG A 5 -47.09 32.99 3.32
CA ARG A 5 -45.65 33.21 3.54
C ARG A 5 -44.80 32.16 2.80
N ASN A 6 -43.88 32.61 1.95
CA ASN A 6 -42.83 31.79 1.36
C ASN A 6 -41.79 31.38 2.42
N LEU A 7 -41.90 30.13 2.91
CA LEU A 7 -40.89 29.48 3.72
C LEU A 7 -39.64 29.23 2.85
N ARG A 8 -38.58 30.02 3.04
CA ARG A 8 -37.27 29.69 2.45
C ARG A 8 -36.78 28.39 3.10
N ARG A 9 -36.68 27.33 2.30
CA ARG A 9 -36.10 26.05 2.71
C ARG A 9 -34.65 26.29 3.17
N ARG A 10 -34.37 26.06 4.45
CA ARG A 10 -32.99 25.97 4.98
C ARG A 10 -32.36 24.72 4.36
N PRO A 11 -31.19 24.78 3.73
CA PRO A 11 -30.51 23.56 3.29
C PRO A 11 -30.04 22.79 4.53
N LEU A 12 -30.42 21.52 4.60
CA LEU A 12 -29.90 20.56 5.58
C LEU A 12 -28.42 20.34 5.26
N ARG A 13 -27.55 20.58 6.25
CA ARG A 13 -26.11 20.28 6.16
C ARG A 13 -25.94 18.77 6.05
N HIS A 14 -25.31 18.30 4.97
CA HIS A 14 -24.96 16.89 4.80
C HIS A 14 -23.74 16.57 5.66
N SER A 15 -23.80 15.46 6.40
CA SER A 15 -22.71 14.91 7.23
C SER A 15 -21.50 14.38 6.42
N GLY A 16 -21.37 14.76 5.15
CA GLY A 16 -20.38 14.25 4.19
C GLY A 16 -19.13 15.11 4.01
N ASP A 17 -19.04 16.29 4.65
CA ASP A 17 -17.96 17.25 4.39
C ASP A 17 -16.74 17.08 5.33
N LEU A 18 -16.75 16.05 6.20
CA LEU A 18 -15.70 15.84 7.22
C LEU A 18 -14.45 15.09 6.71
N TRP A 19 -14.36 14.77 5.42
CA TRP A 19 -13.22 14.05 4.84
C TRP A 19 -12.11 14.96 4.27
N HIS A 20 -12.30 16.28 4.23
CA HIS A 20 -11.41 17.20 3.49
C HIS A 20 -10.36 17.94 4.34
N SER A 21 -10.03 17.51 5.56
CA SER A 21 -9.04 18.24 6.37
C SER A 21 -8.22 17.37 7.32
N VAL A 22 -7.79 16.19 6.88
CA VAL A 22 -6.61 15.58 7.50
C VAL A 22 -5.40 16.17 6.76
N PRO A 23 -4.56 17.01 7.38
CA PRO A 23 -3.29 17.38 6.78
C PRO A 23 -2.44 16.12 6.69
N VAL A 24 -2.35 15.52 5.50
CA VAL A 24 -1.27 14.59 5.19
C VAL A 24 -0.01 15.43 5.17
N THR A 25 0.71 15.46 6.28
CA THR A 25 2.09 15.93 6.28
C THR A 25 2.84 15.02 5.33
N GLU A 26 3.26 15.55 4.19
CA GLU A 26 4.08 14.87 3.19
C GLU A 26 5.48 14.65 3.77
N GLN A 27 5.58 13.75 4.74
CA GLN A 27 6.87 13.26 5.20
C GLN A 27 7.40 12.41 4.06
N THR A 28 8.24 13.01 3.22
CA THR A 28 8.99 12.26 2.21
C THR A 28 9.97 11.36 2.96
N VAL A 29 9.50 10.17 3.32
CA VAL A 29 10.33 9.14 3.95
C VAL A 29 11.27 8.60 2.87
N ASN A 30 12.46 9.20 2.77
CA ASN A 30 13.54 8.70 1.92
C ASN A 30 14.21 7.46 2.56
N HIS A 31 13.43 6.45 2.92
CA HIS A 31 13.96 5.13 3.26
C HIS A 31 13.67 4.20 2.11
N THR A 32 14.70 3.91 1.33
CA THR A 32 14.63 2.83 0.36
C THR A 32 14.68 1.52 1.14
N LEU A 33 13.53 0.84 1.21
CA LEU A 33 13.40 -0.44 1.90
C LEU A 33 14.30 -1.48 1.24
N THR A 34 15.20 -2.11 1.99
CA THR A 34 16.02 -3.23 1.50
C THR A 34 15.28 -4.56 1.60
N VAL A 35 15.80 -5.60 0.96
CA VAL A 35 15.27 -6.97 1.14
C VAL A 35 15.36 -7.38 2.61
N GLN A 36 16.48 -7.09 3.28
CA GLN A 36 16.67 -7.39 4.70
C GLN A 36 15.61 -6.72 5.58
N GLU A 37 15.39 -5.41 5.39
CA GLU A 37 14.37 -4.67 6.14
C GLU A 37 12.96 -5.17 5.84
N THR A 38 12.70 -5.57 4.59
CA THR A 38 11.43 -6.20 4.20
C THR A 38 11.21 -7.48 5.00
N LEU A 39 12.20 -8.38 5.06
CA LEU A 39 12.11 -9.63 5.82
C LEU A 39 11.96 -9.43 7.33
N ALA A 40 12.39 -8.28 7.84
CA ALA A 40 12.20 -7.89 9.25
C ALA A 40 10.80 -7.34 9.56
N LEU A 41 9.95 -7.08 8.56
CA LEU A 41 8.58 -6.60 8.77
C LEU A 41 7.74 -7.65 9.53
N PRO A 42 6.73 -7.23 10.32
CA PRO A 42 5.86 -8.13 11.07
C PRO A 42 5.25 -9.26 10.24
N ALA A 43 4.94 -8.98 8.96
CA ALA A 43 4.37 -9.94 8.02
C ALA A 43 5.29 -11.13 7.70
N PHE A 44 6.61 -10.94 7.79
CA PHE A 44 7.60 -11.97 7.45
C PHE A 44 8.32 -12.51 8.68
N ARG A 45 8.70 -11.65 9.64
CA ARG A 45 9.51 -12.04 10.82
C ARG A 45 8.86 -13.11 11.70
N ASN A 46 7.52 -13.17 11.69
CA ASN A 46 6.74 -14.14 12.47
C ASN A 46 6.41 -15.41 11.68
N THR A 47 7.12 -15.67 10.58
CA THR A 47 6.89 -16.79 9.67
C THR A 47 8.17 -17.60 9.46
N ALA A 48 8.06 -18.78 8.84
CA ALA A 48 9.20 -19.64 8.53
C ALA A 48 9.91 -19.26 7.21
N VAL A 49 10.00 -17.96 6.87
CA VAL A 49 10.69 -17.51 5.65
C VAL A 49 12.16 -17.89 5.70
N ARG A 50 12.66 -18.43 4.59
CA ARG A 50 14.05 -18.87 4.43
C ARG A 50 14.62 -18.30 3.14
N VAL A 51 15.83 -17.74 3.23
CA VAL A 51 16.61 -17.34 2.05
C VAL A 51 17.32 -18.58 1.51
N LEU A 52 16.89 -19.05 0.34
CA LEU A 52 17.48 -20.23 -0.30
C LEU A 52 18.69 -19.86 -1.17
N VAL A 53 18.71 -18.64 -1.72
CA VAL A 53 19.76 -18.11 -2.62
C VAL A 53 19.93 -16.61 -2.40
N GLY A 54 21.12 -16.08 -2.71
CA GLY A 54 21.39 -14.62 -2.71
C GLY A 54 21.43 -13.96 -1.33
N GLY A 55 21.82 -14.69 -0.28
CA GLY A 55 21.92 -14.15 1.08
C GLY A 55 22.97 -13.02 1.24
N ASP A 56 23.91 -12.92 0.31
CA ASP A 56 24.89 -11.84 0.17
C ASP A 56 24.31 -10.56 -0.47
N GLN A 57 23.04 -10.59 -0.93
CA GLN A 57 22.40 -9.49 -1.64
C GLN A 57 21.18 -8.90 -0.88
N LEU A 58 21.08 -9.11 0.43
CA LEU A 58 19.92 -8.65 1.21
C LEU A 58 19.85 -7.12 1.37
N ASP A 59 20.95 -6.41 1.15
CA ASP A 59 20.98 -4.94 1.17
C ASP A 59 20.44 -4.30 -0.13
N ARG A 60 19.99 -5.10 -1.11
CA ARG A 60 19.44 -4.56 -2.35
C ARG A 60 18.08 -3.87 -2.10
N PRO A 61 17.83 -2.74 -2.79
CA PRO A 61 16.60 -1.99 -2.60
C PRO A 61 15.40 -2.68 -3.25
N VAL A 62 14.27 -2.67 -2.53
CA VAL A 62 12.94 -3.04 -2.99
C VAL A 62 12.18 -1.76 -3.31
N ARG A 63 11.83 -1.58 -4.59
CA ARG A 63 11.12 -0.40 -5.10
C ARG A 63 9.62 -0.65 -5.25
N TRP A 64 9.25 -1.89 -5.59
CA TRP A 64 7.88 -2.29 -5.85
C TRP A 64 7.64 -3.74 -5.42
N VAL A 65 6.40 -4.03 -5.02
CA VAL A 65 5.96 -5.38 -4.66
C VAL A 65 4.84 -5.81 -5.60
N HIS A 66 4.94 -7.03 -6.11
CA HIS A 66 3.93 -7.69 -6.93
C HIS A 66 3.40 -8.93 -6.23
N VAL A 67 2.11 -9.24 -6.41
CA VAL A 67 1.50 -10.50 -5.97
C VAL A 67 1.04 -11.26 -7.21
N ALA A 68 1.43 -12.53 -7.36
CA ALA A 68 1.02 -13.35 -8.49
C ALA A 68 0.93 -14.84 -8.15
N GLU A 69 -0.04 -15.54 -8.76
CA GLU A 69 -0.20 -17.00 -8.60
C GLU A 69 0.62 -17.82 -9.63
N SER A 70 1.09 -17.16 -10.70
CA SER A 70 1.79 -17.82 -11.80
C SER A 70 3.30 -17.77 -11.65
N ALA A 71 3.96 -18.93 -11.76
CA ALA A 71 5.43 -19.03 -11.79
C ALA A 71 6.08 -18.26 -12.96
N ARG A 72 5.33 -17.91 -14.01
CA ARG A 72 5.86 -17.15 -15.17
C ARG A 72 6.05 -15.67 -14.88
N ALA A 73 5.44 -15.13 -13.82
CA ALA A 73 5.50 -13.70 -13.50
C ALA A 73 6.95 -13.20 -13.31
N GLY A 74 7.86 -14.05 -12.81
CA GLY A 74 9.27 -13.70 -12.63
C GLY A 74 10.00 -13.27 -13.91
N GLN A 75 9.53 -13.69 -15.09
CA GLN A 75 10.16 -13.35 -16.38
C GLN A 75 9.93 -11.88 -16.80
N LEU A 76 8.94 -11.23 -16.20
CA LEU A 76 8.58 -9.84 -16.51
C LEU A 76 9.40 -8.84 -15.67
N LEU A 77 10.05 -9.30 -14.60
CA LEU A 77 10.81 -8.45 -13.70
C LEU A 77 12.04 -7.87 -14.40
N ARG A 78 12.42 -6.66 -13.98
CA ARG A 78 13.57 -5.89 -14.45
C ARG A 78 14.54 -5.53 -13.32
N GLY A 79 14.18 -5.81 -12.08
CA GLY A 79 15.06 -5.75 -10.91
C GLY A 79 14.66 -4.66 -9.92
N GLY A 80 15.05 -4.83 -8.65
CA GLY A 80 14.56 -4.00 -7.54
C GLY A 80 13.06 -4.18 -7.28
N GLU A 81 12.50 -5.29 -7.72
CA GLU A 81 11.10 -5.67 -7.54
C GLU A 81 11.06 -6.92 -6.66
N LEU A 82 10.09 -6.98 -5.74
CA LEU A 82 9.80 -8.15 -4.92
C LEU A 82 8.53 -8.82 -5.45
N LEU A 83 8.61 -10.10 -5.76
CA LEU A 83 7.45 -10.91 -6.13
C LEU A 83 7.04 -11.81 -4.96
N LEU A 84 5.82 -11.63 -4.46
CA LEU A 84 5.16 -12.54 -3.55
C LEU A 84 4.29 -13.47 -4.39
N ALA A 85 4.63 -14.75 -4.40
CA ALA A 85 3.88 -15.75 -5.13
C ALA A 85 3.38 -16.85 -4.21
N THR A 86 2.19 -17.35 -4.48
CA THR A 86 1.72 -18.61 -3.92
C THR A 86 2.31 -19.75 -4.76
N GLY A 87 2.68 -20.84 -4.09
CA GLY A 87 3.10 -22.05 -4.80
C GLY A 87 1.89 -22.71 -5.45
N SER A 88 1.85 -22.74 -6.79
CA SER A 88 0.91 -23.55 -7.58
C SER A 88 1.57 -24.80 -8.20
N GLY A 89 2.78 -25.14 -7.72
CA GLY A 89 3.56 -26.32 -8.13
C GLY A 89 3.32 -27.52 -7.24
#